data_AF-A0A3P6TYR3-F1
#
_entry.id   AF-A0A3P6TYR3-F1
#
_cell.length_a   1.000
_cell.length_b   1.000
_cell.length_c   1.000
_cell.angle_alpha   90.00
_cell.angle_beta   90.00
_cell.angle_gamma   90.00
#
_symmetry.space_group_name_H-M   'P 1'
#
loop_
_entity.id
_entity.type
_entity.pdbx_description
1 polymer ?
#
loop_
_entity_poly.entity_id
_entity_poly.type
_entity_poly.pdbx_seq_one_letter_code
_entity_poly.pdbx_strand_id
1 'polypeptide(L)'
;MPNNHRFRWILFVRPIVGNKFTDRSFLSKVEVELHPTFTNPYRVLKEPPFELEETGYASFTPKLTIYFNTPHAKPYPVQYDMNLKLGRLYSFLSPSENESKNPQTVYTKHLLHAYFY
;
A
#
# COMPACT_ATOMS: atom_id res chain seq x y z
N MET A 1 -17.38 21.11 -6.38
CA MET A 1 -18.39 20.04 -6.22
C MET A 1 -18.37 19.61 -4.76
N PRO A 2 -19.52 19.53 -4.06
CA PRO A 2 -19.54 19.18 -2.64
C PRO A 2 -19.15 17.70 -2.45
N ASN A 3 -18.40 17.44 -1.39
CA ASN A 3 -17.71 16.19 -1.08
C ASN A 3 -18.69 15.01 -0.89
N ASN A 4 -18.91 14.19 -1.93
CA ASN A 4 -19.69 12.94 -1.85
C ASN A 4 -18.79 11.72 -1.55
N HIS A 5 -17.68 11.92 -0.85
CA HIS A 5 -16.83 10.81 -0.43
C HIS A 5 -17.44 10.14 0.80
N ARG A 6 -17.67 8.83 0.71
CA ARG A 6 -18.44 8.07 1.72
C ARG A 6 -17.54 7.27 2.65
N PHE A 7 -16.27 7.10 2.29
CA PHE A 7 -15.30 6.30 3.03
C PHE A 7 -13.95 6.99 3.05
N ARG A 8 -13.34 7.06 4.23
CA ARG A 8 -11.91 7.37 4.40
C ARG A 8 -11.12 6.06 4.44
N TRP A 9 -10.01 6.01 3.73
CA TRP A 9 -9.13 4.86 3.67
C TRP A 9 -7.67 5.28 3.83
N ILE A 10 -6.86 4.37 4.37
CA ILE A 10 -5.41 4.49 4.45
C ILE A 10 -4.81 3.28 3.73
N LEU A 11 -3.88 3.55 2.81
CA LEU A 11 -3.02 2.57 2.18
C LEU A 11 -1.61 2.74 2.77
N PHE A 12 -0.98 1.67 3.25
CA PHE A 12 0.36 1.78 3.84
C PHE A 12 1.24 0.58 3.54
N VAL A 13 2.55 0.78 3.43
CA VAL A 13 3.55 -0.29 3.34
C VAL A 13 4.28 -0.41 4.68
N ARG A 14 4.22 -1.60 5.31
CA ARG A 14 4.84 -1.88 6.62
C ARG A 14 5.40 -3.31 6.67
N PRO A 15 6.40 -3.60 7.54
CA PRO A 15 6.90 -4.96 7.75
C PRO A 15 5.81 -5.91 8.26
N ILE A 16 5.90 -7.20 7.90
CA ILE A 16 4.98 -8.24 8.40
C ILE A 16 5.20 -8.53 9.89
N VAL A 17 6.48 -8.50 10.33
CA VAL A 17 6.88 -8.77 11.71
C VAL A 17 7.74 -7.60 12.19
N GLY A 18 7.47 -7.11 13.39
CA GLY A 18 8.22 -6.02 14.02
C GLY A 18 7.52 -4.66 13.97
N ASN A 19 8.28 -3.62 14.24
CA ASN A 19 7.79 -2.23 14.31
C ASN A 19 7.70 -1.60 12.91
N LYS A 20 6.93 -0.50 12.81
CA LYS A 20 6.85 0.31 11.58
C LYS A 20 8.25 0.77 11.14
N PHE A 21 8.42 1.02 9.84
CA PHE A 21 9.62 1.70 9.34
C PHE A 21 9.77 3.06 10.05
N THR A 22 10.92 3.29 10.66
CA THR A 22 11.28 4.56 11.31
C THR A 22 12.25 5.39 10.48
N ASP A 23 12.90 4.77 9.50
CA ASP A 23 13.83 5.42 8.57
C ASP A 23 13.72 4.82 7.15
N ARG A 24 14.64 5.23 6.26
CA ARG A 24 14.73 4.75 4.87
C ARG A 24 15.80 3.68 4.66
N SER A 25 16.30 3.06 5.73
CA SER A 25 17.36 2.06 5.64
C SER A 25 16.96 0.87 4.78
N PHE A 26 15.66 0.51 4.80
CA PHE A 26 15.11 -0.63 4.07
C PHE A 26 14.39 -0.24 2.76
N LEU A 27 13.54 0.80 2.80
CA LEU A 27 12.80 1.30 1.63
C LEU A 27 13.29 2.71 1.28
N SER A 28 13.54 2.95 -0.01
CA SER A 28 13.90 4.28 -0.51
C SER A 28 12.67 5.11 -0.86
N LYS A 29 11.66 4.50 -1.49
CA LYS A 29 10.35 5.11 -1.77
C LYS A 29 9.28 4.07 -2.09
N VAL A 30 8.02 4.49 -2.05
CA VAL A 30 6.88 3.77 -2.59
C VAL A 30 6.16 4.66 -3.58
N GLU A 31 5.97 4.19 -4.80
CA GLU A 31 5.11 4.84 -5.79
C GLU A 31 3.74 4.21 -5.75
N VAL A 32 2.68 5.02 -5.84
CA VAL A 32 1.29 4.58 -5.83
C VAL A 32 0.56 5.23 -7.00
N GLU A 33 -0.02 4.39 -7.85
CA GLU A 33 -0.93 4.79 -8.93
C GLU A 33 -2.36 4.45 -8.50
N LEU A 34 -3.13 5.50 -8.21
CA LEU A 34 -4.55 5.46 -7.90
C LEU A 34 -5.39 5.48 -9.17
N HIS A 35 -6.70 5.30 -9.02
CA HIS A 35 -7.64 5.48 -10.12
C HIS A 35 -7.58 6.91 -10.69
N PRO A 36 -7.71 7.14 -12.01
CA PRO A 36 -7.57 8.47 -12.62
C PRO A 36 -8.54 9.55 -12.12
N THR A 37 -9.60 9.16 -11.42
CA THR A 37 -10.56 10.10 -10.82
C THR A 37 -10.03 10.82 -9.59
N PHE A 38 -8.95 10.32 -8.98
CA PHE A 38 -8.31 11.00 -7.85
C PHE A 38 -7.52 12.21 -8.34
N THR A 39 -7.53 13.29 -7.56
CA THR A 39 -6.62 14.41 -7.83
C THR A 39 -5.20 13.93 -7.57
N ASN A 40 -4.30 14.16 -8.53
CA ASN A 40 -2.94 13.65 -8.50
C ASN A 40 -2.90 12.11 -8.30
N PRO A 41 -3.30 11.30 -9.29
CA PRO A 41 -3.42 9.85 -9.12
C PRO A 41 -2.07 9.16 -8.91
N TYR A 42 -0.95 9.80 -9.25
CA TYR A 42 0.40 9.28 -9.02
C TYR A 42 1.01 9.92 -7.77
N ARG A 43 1.20 9.12 -6.72
CA ARG A 43 1.78 9.56 -5.44
C ARG A 43 3.14 8.90 -5.23
N VAL A 44 4.08 9.63 -4.63
CA VAL A 44 5.41 9.12 -4.29
C VAL A 44 5.66 9.37 -2.81
N LEU A 45 5.73 8.29 -2.04
CA LEU A 45 6.02 8.30 -0.60
C LEU A 45 7.52 8.08 -0.42
N LYS A 46 8.26 9.13 -0.08
CA LYS A 46 9.73 9.09 0.00
C LYS A 46 10.27 8.85 1.41
N GLU A 47 9.43 8.98 2.43
CA GLU A 47 9.82 8.91 3.83
C GLU A 47 8.80 8.11 4.64
N PRO A 48 9.23 7.43 5.72
CA PRO A 48 8.31 6.80 6.65
C PRO A 48 7.51 7.85 7.44
N PRO A 49 6.28 7.52 7.86
CA PRO A 49 5.59 6.26 7.56
C PRO A 49 5.09 6.27 6.10
N PHE A 50 5.33 5.17 5.35
CA PHE A 50 4.95 5.06 3.94
C PHE A 50 3.44 4.80 3.82
N GLU A 51 2.65 5.83 4.09
CA GLU A 51 1.20 5.79 4.14
C GLU A 51 0.58 6.88 3.26
N LEU A 52 -0.57 6.55 2.68
CA LEU A 52 -1.37 7.43 1.86
C LEU A 52 -2.80 7.36 2.37
N GLU A 53 -3.32 8.50 2.76
CA GLU A 53 -4.70 8.63 3.21
C GLU A 53 -5.52 9.36 2.15
N GLU A 54 -6.71 8.86 1.89
CA GLU A 54 -7.62 9.44 0.92
C GLU A 54 -9.08 9.13 1.27
N THR A 55 -9.98 9.72 0.51
CA THR A 55 -11.41 9.51 0.63
C THR A 55 -12.00 9.09 -0.71
N GLY A 56 -12.98 8.19 -0.71
CA GLY A 56 -13.52 7.61 -1.94
C GLY A 56 -14.96 7.13 -1.80
N TYR A 57 -15.52 6.71 -2.94
CA TYR A 57 -16.91 6.27 -3.07
C TYR A 57 -17.08 4.90 -3.73
N ALA A 58 -15.99 4.32 -4.27
CA ALA A 58 -16.00 3.06 -5.01
C ALA A 58 -14.74 2.23 -4.73
N SER A 59 -14.87 0.91 -4.91
CA SER A 59 -13.74 -0.01 -4.95
C SER A 59 -12.84 0.27 -6.16
N PHE A 60 -11.54 0.05 -6.03
CA PHE A 60 -10.59 0.12 -7.13
C PHE A 60 -9.35 -0.70 -6.83
N THR A 61 -8.41 -0.81 -7.76
CA THR A 61 -7.18 -1.59 -7.57
C THR A 61 -5.96 -0.69 -7.75
N PRO A 62 -5.45 -0.03 -6.69
CA PRO A 62 -4.22 0.74 -6.82
C PRO A 62 -3.03 -0.16 -7.19
N LYS A 63 -2.13 0.38 -8.01
CA LYS A 63 -0.82 -0.22 -8.28
C LYS A 63 0.21 0.45 -7.40
N LEU A 64 1.07 -0.32 -6.75
CA LEU A 64 2.19 0.18 -5.99
C LEU A 64 3.49 -0.33 -6.60
N THR A 65 4.54 0.48 -6.55
CA THR A 65 5.90 0.05 -6.86
C THR A 65 6.78 0.37 -5.66
N ILE A 66 7.29 -0.69 -5.01
CA ILE A 66 8.11 -0.57 -3.81
C ILE A 66 9.59 -0.56 -4.22
N TYR A 67 10.33 0.46 -3.78
CA TYR A 67 11.75 0.60 -4.05
C TYR A 67 12.53 0.31 -2.77
N PHE A 68 13.36 -0.73 -2.80
CA PHE A 68 14.24 -1.08 -1.69
C PHE A 68 15.50 -0.20 -1.71
N ASN A 69 16.04 0.07 -0.53
CA ASN A 69 17.32 0.76 -0.35
C ASN A 69 18.48 -0.26 -0.30
N THR A 70 18.43 -1.25 -1.18
CA THR A 70 19.48 -2.28 -1.34
C THR A 70 20.12 -2.10 -2.72
N PRO A 71 21.46 -2.11 -2.82
CA PRO A 71 22.13 -2.05 -4.11
C PRO A 71 21.63 -3.15 -5.06
N HIS A 72 21.36 -2.78 -6.32
CA HIS A 72 20.87 -3.68 -7.37
C HIS A 72 19.49 -4.34 -7.12
N ALA A 73 18.77 -3.95 -6.06
CA ALA A 73 17.40 -4.42 -5.87
C ALA A 73 16.49 -3.89 -6.97
N LYS A 74 15.72 -4.80 -7.58
CA LYS A 74 14.68 -4.42 -8.53
C LYS A 74 13.47 -3.84 -7.78
N PRO A 75 12.80 -2.82 -8.33
CA PRO A 75 11.52 -2.37 -7.79
C PRO A 75 10.51 -3.50 -7.81
N TYR A 76 9.69 -3.61 -6.76
CA TYR A 76 8.70 -4.67 -6.63
C TYR A 76 7.29 -4.13 -6.89
N PRO A 77 6.64 -4.51 -8.01
CA PRO A 77 5.29 -4.10 -8.30
C PRO A 77 4.28 -4.91 -7.48
N VAL A 78 3.25 -4.22 -6.97
CA VAL A 78 2.13 -4.79 -6.21
C VAL A 78 0.85 -4.24 -6.80
N GLN A 79 -0.12 -5.10 -7.05
CA GLN A 79 -1.50 -4.67 -7.28
C GLN A 79 -2.32 -5.04 -6.04
N TYR A 80 -3.03 -4.05 -5.50
CA TYR A 80 -3.84 -4.26 -4.31
C TYR A 80 -5.30 -4.06 -4.65
N ASP A 81 -6.14 -5.04 -4.33
CA ASP A 81 -7.58 -4.97 -4.57
C ASP A 81 -8.27 -4.26 -3.40
N MET A 82 -8.53 -2.95 -3.59
CA MET A 82 -9.24 -2.12 -2.63
C MET A 82 -10.75 -2.27 -2.84
N ASN A 83 -11.28 -3.38 -2.33
CA ASN A 83 -12.72 -3.62 -2.32
C ASN A 83 -13.38 -2.99 -1.09
N LEU A 84 -14.26 -2.00 -1.31
CA LEU A 84 -15.15 -1.43 -0.31
C LEU A 84 -16.28 -2.42 0.01
N LYS A 85 -15.97 -3.50 0.72
CA LYS A 85 -17.02 -4.34 1.31
C LYS A 85 -17.56 -3.65 2.54
N LEU A 86 -18.88 -3.42 2.55
CA LEU A 86 -19.64 -2.94 3.70
C LEU A 86 -19.67 -4.07 4.76
N GLY A 87 -18.58 -4.22 5.52
CA GLY A 87 -18.44 -5.30 6.49
C GLY A 87 -16.99 -5.58 6.87
N ARG A 88 -16.70 -5.55 8.17
CA ARG A 88 -15.38 -5.81 8.78
C ARG A 88 -14.81 -7.14 8.31
N LEU A 89 -13.84 -7.16 7.38
CA LEU A 89 -12.84 -8.22 7.33
C LEU A 89 -11.55 -7.67 6.72
N TYR A 90 -10.46 -7.82 7.46
CA TYR A 90 -9.09 -7.59 7.01
C TYR A 90 -8.76 -8.59 5.89
N SER A 91 -8.39 -8.12 4.70
CA SER A 91 -7.88 -8.98 3.64
C SER A 91 -6.36 -9.10 3.76
N PHE A 92 -5.90 -10.29 4.16
CA PHE A 92 -4.48 -10.66 4.17
C PHE A 92 -4.13 -11.27 2.81
N LEU A 93 -3.09 -10.77 2.16
CA LEU A 93 -2.51 -11.45 1.02
C LEU A 93 -1.30 -12.22 1.55
N SER A 94 -1.29 -13.56 1.49
CA SER A 94 -0.08 -14.35 1.74
C SER A 94 0.76 -14.44 0.47
N PRO A 95 2.11 -14.50 0.57
CA PRO A 95 2.94 -14.94 -0.54
C PRO A 95 2.49 -16.33 -1.01
N SER A 96 2.55 -16.60 -2.32
CA SER A 96 2.47 -18.00 -2.75
C SER A 96 3.73 -18.73 -2.25
N GLU A 97 3.62 -20.02 -1.93
CA GLU A 97 4.68 -20.82 -1.28
C GLU A 97 6.02 -20.74 -2.05
N ASN A 98 5.96 -20.56 -3.38
CA ASN A 98 7.10 -20.41 -4.27
C ASN A 98 7.83 -19.05 -4.17
N GLU A 99 7.18 -17.99 -3.69
CA GLU A 99 7.78 -16.66 -3.53
C GLU A 99 8.44 -16.45 -2.16
N SER A 100 8.20 -17.34 -1.18
CA SER A 100 8.69 -17.22 0.21
C SER A 100 10.23 -17.31 0.33
N LYS A 101 10.90 -17.84 -0.70
CA LYS A 101 12.38 -17.94 -0.75
C LYS A 101 13.06 -16.61 -1.09
N ASN A 102 12.33 -15.61 -1.57
CA ASN A 102 12.89 -14.28 -1.81
C ASN A 102 12.68 -13.42 -0.55
N PRO A 103 13.76 -12.96 0.12
CA PRO A 103 13.64 -12.12 1.31
C PRO A 103 12.83 -10.86 1.04
N GLN A 104 12.78 -10.34 -0.19
CA GLN A 104 11.92 -9.20 -0.54
C GLN A 104 10.43 -9.52 -0.40
N THR A 105 10.00 -10.75 -0.65
CA THR A 105 8.59 -11.18 -0.55
C THR A 105 8.10 -11.24 0.89
N VAL A 106 8.99 -11.55 1.84
CA VAL A 106 8.67 -11.69 3.27
C VAL A 106 8.24 -10.36 3.91
N TYR A 107 8.57 -9.22 3.30
CA TYR A 107 8.24 -7.90 3.85
C TYR A 107 7.00 -7.25 3.22
N THR A 108 6.45 -7.82 2.14
CA THR A 108 5.59 -7.04 1.24
C THR A 108 4.09 -7.06 1.55
N LYS A 109 3.65 -7.84 2.54
CA LYS A 109 2.26 -8.33 2.47
C LYS A 109 1.37 -8.07 3.67
N HIS A 110 1.41 -6.84 4.20
CA HIS A 110 0.35 -6.29 5.03
C HIS A 110 0.09 -4.80 4.68
N LEU A 111 -0.74 -4.57 3.66
CA LEU A 111 -1.42 -3.28 3.46
C LEU A 111 -2.76 -3.40 4.21
N LEU A 112 -2.94 -2.81 5.41
CA LEU A 112 -4.29 -2.78 6.01
C LEU A 112 -5.07 -1.59 5.46
N HIS A 113 -6.35 -1.87 5.19
CA HIS A 113 -7.43 -0.90 5.19
C HIS A 113 -7.70 -0.36 6.61
N ALA A 114 -7.77 0.95 6.77
CA ALA A 114 -8.37 1.58 7.94
C ALA A 114 -9.57 2.42 7.49
N TYR A 115 -10.76 2.10 8.00
CA TYR A 115 -11.94 2.98 7.94
C TYR A 115 -11.88 3.95 9.12
N PHE A 116 -12.19 5.22 8.90
CA PHE A 116 -12.64 6.14 9.94
C PHE A 116 -13.98 6.75 9.55
N TYR A 117 -14.82 6.91 10.58
CA TYR A 117 -16.26 7.23 10.61
C TYR A 117 -16.75 8.27 9.61
#